data_AF-A0A1M3EC35-F1
#
_entry.id   AF-A0A1M3EC35-F1
#
_cell.length_a   1.000
_cell.length_b   1.000
_cell.length_c   1.000
_cell.angle_alpha   90.00
_cell.angle_beta   90.00
_cell.angle_gamma   90.00
#
_symmetry.space_group_name_H-M   'P 1'
#
loop_
_entity.id
_entity.type
_entity.pdbx_description
1 polymer ?
#
loop_
_entity_poly.entity_id
_entity_poly.type
_entity_poly.pdbx_seq_one_letter_code
_entity_poly.pdbx_strand_id
1 'polypeptide(L)'
;MKKQNIQNSDYPKREKNFLSTVTSEDTFQVIVGHADNNNILLWHDEYYMEAYLSACKTPITLSKVDTVIFLKWMKGNHQEMSYFIHPIFGKESPKLNTKEVTEKIIDKMESDGDWYDSLRENGIL
;
A
#
# COMPACT_ATOMS: atom_id res chain seq x y z
N MET A 1 -8.98 -1.83 21.60
CA MET A 1 -10.00 -1.18 20.73
C MET A 1 -10.45 -2.17 19.67
N LYS A 2 -11.77 -2.37 19.47
CA LYS A 2 -12.32 -3.24 18.42
C LYS A 2 -12.06 -2.57 17.06
N LYS A 3 -10.92 -2.86 16.42
CA LYS A 3 -10.59 -2.36 15.06
C LYS A 3 -11.70 -2.87 14.12
N GLN A 4 -12.60 -1.98 13.70
CA GLN A 4 -13.77 -2.33 12.91
C GLN A 4 -13.38 -2.97 11.57
N ASN A 5 -13.58 -4.29 11.45
CA ASN A 5 -13.99 -5.02 10.24
C ASN A 5 -13.57 -4.45 8.87
N ILE A 6 -12.28 -4.10 8.67
CA ILE A 6 -11.75 -3.62 7.37
C ILE A 6 -12.01 -4.66 6.25
N GLN A 7 -12.10 -5.95 6.59
CA GLN A 7 -12.52 -7.00 5.65
C GLN A 7 -13.98 -6.85 5.16
N ASN A 8 -14.85 -6.29 5.97
CA ASN A 8 -16.27 -6.12 5.61
C ASN A 8 -16.56 -4.75 5.01
N SER A 9 -15.65 -3.77 5.09
CA SER A 9 -15.85 -2.48 4.46
C SER A 9 -15.72 -2.54 2.93
N ASP A 10 -16.28 -1.54 2.26
CA ASP A 10 -16.09 -1.27 0.83
C ASP A 10 -14.66 -0.83 0.51
N TYR A 11 -14.32 -0.74 -0.78
CA TYR A 11 -12.99 -0.35 -1.22
C TYR A 11 -12.59 1.07 -0.76
N PRO A 12 -13.42 2.12 -0.93
CA PRO A 12 -13.04 3.48 -0.54
C PRO A 12 -12.62 3.60 0.94
N LYS A 13 -13.32 2.93 1.85
CA LYS A 13 -12.94 2.93 3.27
C LYS A 13 -11.62 2.21 3.52
N ARG A 14 -11.33 1.12 2.80
CA ARG A 14 -10.06 0.38 2.91
C ARG A 14 -8.90 1.18 2.38
N GLU A 15 -9.06 1.79 1.22
CA GLU A 15 -8.05 2.66 0.61
C GLU A 15 -7.71 3.82 1.56
N LYS A 16 -8.72 4.51 2.10
CA LYS A 16 -8.51 5.58 3.09
C LYS A 16 -7.74 5.09 4.31
N ASN A 17 -8.13 3.97 4.89
CA ASN A 17 -7.46 3.43 6.09
C ASN A 17 -6.02 3.01 5.81
N PHE A 18 -5.76 2.42 4.64
CA PHE A 18 -4.41 2.10 4.20
C PHE A 18 -3.58 3.37 4.13
N LEU A 19 -4.03 4.38 3.37
CA LEU A 19 -3.31 5.64 3.18
C LEU A 19 -3.02 6.32 4.52
N SER A 20 -4.03 6.51 5.37
CA SER A 20 -3.85 7.11 6.71
C SER A 20 -2.87 6.36 7.62
N THR A 21 -2.69 5.06 7.41
CA THR A 21 -1.77 4.28 8.23
C THR A 21 -0.36 4.38 7.67
N VAL A 22 -0.17 4.10 6.38
CA VAL A 22 1.18 4.05 5.79
C VAL A 22 1.88 5.41 5.75
N THR A 23 1.15 6.51 5.90
CA THR A 23 1.69 7.88 6.02
C THR A 23 1.77 8.39 7.46
N SER A 24 1.26 7.64 8.44
CA SER A 24 1.32 8.05 9.85
C SER A 24 2.74 7.92 10.39
N GLU A 25 3.22 8.96 11.07
CA GLU A 25 4.54 8.98 11.74
C GLU A 25 4.78 7.76 12.66
N ASP A 26 3.71 7.23 13.28
CA ASP A 26 3.80 6.11 14.23
C ASP A 26 4.09 4.76 13.56
N THR A 27 3.80 4.61 12.27
CA THR A 27 3.96 3.32 11.56
C THR A 27 4.84 3.43 10.33
N PHE A 28 4.59 4.44 9.48
CA PHE A 28 5.39 4.82 8.32
C PHE A 28 5.95 3.65 7.50
N GLN A 29 5.12 2.62 7.33
CA GLN A 29 5.49 1.33 6.78
C GLN A 29 4.39 0.78 5.88
N VAL A 30 4.79 0.10 4.81
CA VAL A 30 3.94 -0.62 3.87
C VAL A 30 4.30 -2.09 3.90
N ILE A 31 3.29 -2.97 3.92
CA ILE A 31 3.50 -4.40 3.67
C ILE A 31 3.23 -4.66 2.19
N VAL A 32 4.25 -5.17 1.51
CA VAL A 32 4.29 -5.43 0.08
C VAL A 32 4.25 -6.94 -0.14
N GLY A 33 3.21 -7.43 -0.80
CA GLY A 33 3.09 -8.80 -1.26
C GLY A 33 3.37 -8.92 -2.75
N HIS A 34 4.37 -9.72 -3.11
CA HIS A 34 4.68 -10.03 -4.50
C HIS A 34 3.99 -11.34 -4.89
N ALA A 35 2.92 -11.25 -5.68
CA ALA A 35 2.12 -12.42 -6.04
C ALA A 35 2.70 -13.18 -7.23
N ASP A 36 2.94 -12.49 -8.35
CA ASP A 36 3.48 -12.97 -9.63
C ASP A 36 3.10 -11.94 -10.72
N ASN A 37 3.69 -12.06 -11.92
CA ASN A 37 3.27 -11.32 -13.13
C ASN A 37 2.98 -9.82 -12.91
N ASN A 38 3.97 -9.10 -12.36
CA ASN A 38 3.93 -7.66 -12.12
C ASN A 38 2.82 -7.18 -11.18
N ASN A 39 2.16 -8.07 -10.43
CA ASN A 39 1.14 -7.70 -9.45
C ASN A 39 1.75 -7.54 -8.05
N ILE A 40 1.55 -6.36 -7.47
CA ILE A 40 1.98 -5.97 -6.13
C ILE A 40 0.74 -5.75 -5.27
N LEU A 41 0.69 -6.41 -4.13
CA LEU A 41 -0.40 -6.32 -3.16
C LEU A 41 0.07 -5.46 -1.98
N LEU A 42 -0.72 -4.48 -1.56
CA LEU A 42 -0.32 -3.52 -0.54
C LEU A 42 -1.24 -3.58 0.68
N TRP A 43 -0.67 -3.70 1.88
CA TRP A 43 -1.41 -3.67 3.14
C TRP A 43 -0.72 -2.79 4.19
N HIS A 44 -1.50 -2.39 5.19
CA HIS A 44 -1.00 -1.64 6.34
C HIS A 44 -0.79 -2.52 7.60
N ASP A 45 -1.37 -3.72 7.63
CA ASP A 45 -1.35 -4.64 8.77
C ASP A 45 -1.44 -6.10 8.27
N GLU A 46 -0.70 -7.01 8.93
CA GLU A 46 -0.60 -8.43 8.61
C GLU A 46 -1.92 -9.17 8.85
N TYR A 47 -2.71 -8.72 9.83
CA TYR A 47 -3.94 -9.38 10.24
C TYR A 47 -4.94 -9.57 9.09
N TYR A 48 -4.99 -8.63 8.15
CA TYR A 48 -5.93 -8.68 7.04
C TYR A 48 -5.43 -9.47 5.82
N MET A 49 -4.15 -9.84 5.82
CA MET A 49 -3.50 -10.57 4.75
C MET A 49 -3.77 -12.06 4.84
N GLU A 50 -3.77 -12.63 6.04
CA GLU A 50 -3.90 -14.09 6.25
C GLU A 50 -5.09 -14.71 5.52
N ALA A 51 -6.27 -14.09 5.58
CA ALA A 51 -7.45 -14.59 4.88
C ALA A 51 -7.31 -14.55 3.34
N TYR A 52 -6.62 -13.52 2.81
CA TYR A 52 -6.33 -13.44 1.38
C TYR A 52 -5.29 -14.49 0.97
N LEU A 53 -4.20 -14.59 1.74
CA LEU A 53 -3.08 -15.49 1.48
C LEU A 53 -3.48 -16.96 1.55
N SER A 54 -4.29 -17.33 2.55
CA SER A 54 -4.80 -18.70 2.71
C SER A 54 -5.73 -19.16 1.60
N ALA A 55 -6.46 -18.22 0.97
CA ALA A 55 -7.31 -18.50 -0.17
C ALA A 55 -6.55 -18.40 -1.52
N CYS A 56 -5.39 -17.75 -1.53
CA CYS A 56 -4.57 -17.62 -2.71
C CYS A 56 -3.84 -18.92 -3.01
N LYS A 57 -3.88 -19.35 -4.27
CA LYS A 57 -3.15 -20.55 -4.72
C LYS A 57 -1.70 -20.24 -5.10
N THR A 58 -1.41 -18.98 -5.40
CA THR A 58 -0.08 -18.52 -5.77
C THR A 58 0.73 -18.20 -4.52
N PRO A 59 2.00 -18.64 -4.42
CA PRO A 59 2.89 -18.21 -3.36
C PRO A 59 3.13 -16.70 -3.42
N ILE A 60 2.76 -15.98 -2.36
CA ILE A 60 3.01 -14.53 -2.26
C ILE A 60 4.18 -14.32 -1.29
N THR A 61 5.22 -13.63 -1.76
CA THR A 61 6.35 -13.22 -0.88
C THR A 61 6.03 -11.88 -0.25
N LEU A 62 6.13 -11.81 1.08
CA LEU A 62 5.84 -10.59 1.84
C LEU A 62 7.11 -9.87 2.24
N SER A 63 7.06 -8.55 2.19
CA SER A 63 8.11 -7.67 2.68
C SER A 63 7.49 -6.47 3.37
N LYS A 64 8.00 -6.13 4.56
CA LYS A 64 7.62 -4.92 5.27
C LYS A 64 8.68 -3.87 5.04
N VAL A 65 8.28 -2.73 4.47
CA VAL A 65 9.20 -1.71 3.94
C VAL A 65 8.78 -0.34 4.47
N ASP A 66 9.75 0.51 4.75
CA ASP A 66 9.52 1.93 5.04
C ASP A 66 8.85 2.62 3.84
N THR A 67 7.90 3.52 4.11
CA THR A 67 7.10 4.17 3.06
C THR A 67 7.96 5.01 2.11
N VAL A 68 8.98 5.71 2.60
CA VAL A 68 9.90 6.50 1.76
C VAL A 68 10.79 5.60 0.91
N ILE A 69 11.28 4.49 1.48
CA ILE A 69 12.03 3.48 0.71
C ILE A 69 11.16 2.87 -0.40
N PHE A 70 9.90 2.58 -0.11
CA PHE A 70 8.94 2.07 -1.07
C PHE A 70 8.68 3.06 -2.21
N LEU A 71 8.47 4.35 -1.89
CA LEU A 71 8.31 5.42 -2.88
C LEU A 71 9.56 5.57 -3.78
N LYS A 72 10.76 5.53 -3.19
CA LYS A 72 12.02 5.54 -3.95
C LYS A 72 12.12 4.37 -4.92
N TRP A 73 11.78 3.17 -4.45
CA TRP A 73 11.78 1.98 -5.29
C TRP A 73 10.79 2.12 -6.45
N MET A 74 9.57 2.60 -6.20
CA MET A 74 8.58 2.85 -7.24
C MET A 74 9.07 3.86 -8.29
N LYS A 75 9.73 4.95 -7.87
CA LYS A 75 10.30 5.96 -8.78
C LYS A 75 11.45 5.41 -9.65
N GLY A 76 12.29 4.56 -9.06
CA GLY A 76 13.43 3.94 -9.77
C GLY A 76 13.07 2.72 -10.60
N ASN A 77 11.88 2.12 -10.38
CA ASN A 77 11.44 0.94 -11.11
C ASN A 77 10.71 1.32 -12.41
N HIS A 78 11.33 0.99 -13.54
CA HIS A 78 10.76 1.26 -14.87
C HIS A 78 9.85 0.13 -15.39
N GLN A 79 9.65 -0.95 -14.62
CA GLN A 79 8.74 -2.02 -14.98
C GLN A 79 7.28 -1.58 -14.78
N GLU A 80 6.42 -1.94 -15.72
CA GLU A 80 4.99 -1.71 -15.59
C GLU A 80 4.40 -2.68 -14.55
N MET A 81 4.11 -2.13 -13.36
CA MET A 81 3.57 -2.86 -12.22
C MET A 81 2.12 -2.49 -11.97
N SER A 82 1.40 -3.44 -11.38
CA SER A 82 -0.01 -3.38 -11.07
C SER A 82 -0.22 -3.52 -9.58
N TYR A 83 -0.82 -2.52 -8.95
CA TYR A 83 -0.93 -2.44 -7.50
C TYR A 83 -2.37 -2.63 -7.05
N PHE A 84 -2.55 -3.36 -5.96
CA PHE A 84 -3.83 -3.57 -5.32
C PHE A 84 -3.75 -3.14 -3.86
N ILE A 85 -4.48 -2.09 -3.50
CA ILE A 85 -4.53 -1.61 -2.13
C ILE A 85 -5.54 -2.45 -1.35
N HIS A 86 -5.05 -3.10 -0.30
CA HIS A 86 -5.81 -3.85 0.67
C HIS A 86 -6.86 -4.82 0.06
N PRO A 87 -6.44 -5.70 -0.87
CA PRO A 87 -7.34 -6.64 -1.52
C PRO A 87 -7.92 -7.63 -0.50
N ILE A 88 -9.16 -8.06 -0.74
CA ILE A 88 -9.88 -9.04 0.10
C ILE A 88 -10.44 -10.13 -0.81
N PHE A 89 -10.36 -11.36 -0.35
CA PHE A 89 -10.89 -12.50 -1.09
C PHE A 89 -12.38 -12.34 -1.40
N GLY A 90 -12.77 -12.58 -2.66
CA GLY A 90 -14.17 -12.49 -3.09
C GLY A 90 -14.72 -11.06 -3.24
N LYS A 91 -13.87 -10.03 -3.10
CA LYS A 91 -14.24 -8.63 -3.36
C LYS A 91 -13.35 -8.02 -4.43
N GLU A 92 -13.94 -7.20 -5.29
CA GLU A 92 -13.16 -6.42 -6.25
C GLU A 92 -12.30 -5.38 -5.53
N SER A 93 -11.08 -5.24 -6.04
CA SER A 93 -10.15 -4.17 -5.70
C SER A 93 -9.64 -3.56 -7.00
N PRO A 94 -9.72 -2.24 -7.18
CA PRO A 94 -9.16 -1.56 -8.34
C PRO A 94 -7.68 -1.91 -8.52
N LYS A 95 -7.31 -2.07 -9.80
CA LYS A 95 -5.94 -2.19 -10.25
C LYS A 95 -5.40 -0.78 -10.48
N LEU A 96 -4.35 -0.42 -9.75
CA LEU A 96 -3.68 0.87 -9.86
C LEU A 96 -2.32 0.73 -10.54
N ASN A 97 -1.87 1.74 -11.25
CA ASN A 97 -0.50 1.82 -11.77
C ASN A 97 0.44 2.54 -10.77
N THR A 98 1.74 2.52 -11.05
CA THR A 98 2.76 3.15 -10.21
C THR A 98 2.48 4.64 -9.94
N LYS A 99 2.03 5.38 -10.96
CA LYS A 99 1.74 6.81 -10.84
C LYS A 99 0.58 7.06 -9.88
N GLU A 100 -0.53 6.33 -10.05
CA GLU A 100 -1.72 6.48 -9.21
C GLU A 100 -1.44 6.17 -7.74
N VAL A 101 -0.67 5.11 -7.44
CA VAL A 101 -0.30 4.77 -6.05
C VAL A 101 0.63 5.83 -5.47
N THR A 102 1.61 6.29 -6.24
CA THR A 102 2.58 7.29 -5.79
C THR A 102 1.88 8.61 -5.47
N GLU A 103 1.03 9.11 -6.37
CA GLU A 103 0.25 10.34 -6.16
C GLU A 103 -0.62 10.22 -4.92
N LYS A 104 -1.36 9.12 -4.75
CA LYS A 104 -2.22 8.91 -3.57
C LYS A 104 -1.46 8.93 -2.24
N ILE A 105 -0.25 8.36 -2.19
CA ILE A 105 0.56 8.35 -0.97
C ILE A 105 1.15 9.74 -0.71
N ILE A 106 1.70 10.40 -1.74
CA ILE A 106 2.28 11.75 -1.62
C ILE A 106 1.21 12.77 -1.20
N ASP A 107 0.06 12.79 -1.88
CA ASP A 107 -1.06 13.67 -1.55
C ASP A 107 -1.48 13.49 -0.09
N LYS A 108 -1.48 12.24 0.40
CA LYS A 108 -1.83 11.95 1.78
C LYS A 108 -0.76 12.44 2.75
N MET A 109 0.53 12.25 2.44
CA MET A 109 1.64 12.77 3.25
C MET A 109 1.55 14.29 3.36
N GLU A 110 1.42 15.01 2.24
CA GLU A 110 1.27 16.48 2.23
C GLU A 110 0.04 16.95 3.00
N SER A 111 -1.05 16.18 3.00
CA SER A 111 -2.23 16.48 3.81
C SER A 111 -2.05 16.22 5.31
N ASP A 112 -1.16 15.32 5.72
CA ASP A 112 -0.93 14.97 7.12
C ASP A 112 0.08 15.90 7.80
N GLY A 113 0.94 16.57 7.04
CA GLY A 113 1.92 17.53 7.56
C GLY A 113 2.86 18.07 6.47
N ASP A 114 3.87 18.83 6.87
CA ASP A 114 4.87 19.35 5.95
C ASP A 114 5.95 18.30 5.67
N TRP A 115 5.67 17.41 4.71
CA TRP A 115 6.61 16.38 4.26
C TRP A 115 7.45 16.81 3.07
N TYR A 116 7.31 18.05 2.60
CA TYR A 116 7.91 18.52 1.35
C TYR A 116 9.43 18.37 1.35
N ASP A 117 10.10 18.84 2.40
CA ASP A 117 11.56 18.74 2.55
C ASP A 117 12.01 17.28 2.59
N SER A 118 11.32 16.43 3.36
CA SER A 118 11.63 15.00 3.44
C SER A 118 11.49 14.30 2.10
N LEU A 119 10.42 14.58 1.34
CA LEU A 119 10.22 13.99 0.02
C LEU A 119 11.28 14.46 -0.99
N ARG A 120 11.67 15.73 -0.93
CA ARG A 120 12.69 16.33 -1.80
C ARG A 120 14.10 15.83 -1.50
N GLU A 121 14.49 15.78 -0.23
CA GLU A 121 15.80 15.25 0.20
C GLU A 121 15.98 13.78 -0.18
N ASN A 122 14.87 13.05 -0.25
CA ASN A 122 14.82 11.66 -0.69
C ASN A 122 14.66 11.49 -2.21
N GLY A 123 14.61 12.59 -2.97
CA GLY A 123 14.48 12.58 -4.43
C GLY A 123 13.18 11.94 -4.90
N ILE A 124 12.10 11.97 -4.11
CA ILE A 124 10.78 11.44 -4.45
C ILE A 124 10.01 12.44 -5.31
N LEU A 125 10.01 13.72 -4.91
CA LEU A 125 9.65 14.85 -5.75
C LEU A 125 10.80 15.12 -6.74
#